data_AF-A0A1S1JEB8-F1
#
_entry.id   AF-A0A1S1JEB8-F1
#
_cell.length_a   1.000
_cell.length_b   1.000
_cell.length_c   1.000
_cell.angle_alpha   90.00
_cell.angle_beta   90.00
_cell.angle_gamma   90.00
#
_symmetry.space_group_name_H-M   'P 1'
#
loop_
_entity.id
_entity.type
_entity.pdbx_description
1 polymer ?
#
loop_
_entity_poly.entity_id
_entity_poly.type
_entity_poly.pdbx_seq_one_letter_code
_entity_poly.pdbx_strand_id
1 'polypeptide(L)'
;MEILASRMLIRPVDYPKSVEFYRDRIGLAIAREYGAGTVFYAGQSLIELAGHHSPSEPGVFPGALWLQVRDVYATQAELESRGVAIARAATQ
;
A
#
# COMPACT_ATOMS: atom_id res chain seq x y z
N MET A 1 -16.90 23.51 -0.17
CA MET A 1 -16.76 22.04 -0.18
C MET A 1 -16.03 21.64 1.08
N GLU A 2 -16.59 20.73 1.88
CA GLU A 2 -15.98 20.22 3.11
C GLU A 2 -15.38 18.84 2.83
N ILE A 3 -14.07 18.68 3.00
CA ILE A 3 -13.33 17.44 2.70
C ILE A 3 -12.91 16.81 4.03
N LEU A 4 -13.44 15.63 4.33
CA LEU A 4 -13.20 14.96 5.61
C LEU A 4 -12.00 14.00 5.56
N ALA A 5 -11.73 13.39 4.40
CA ALA A 5 -10.63 12.46 4.21
C ALA A 5 -10.23 12.36 2.73
N SER A 6 -8.98 11.96 2.49
CA SER A 6 -8.45 11.61 1.17
C SER A 6 -8.08 10.13 1.12
N ARG A 7 -8.13 9.56 -0.09
CA ARG A 7 -7.70 8.19 -0.36
C ARG A 7 -6.94 8.11 -1.68
N MET A 8 -5.93 7.24 -1.73
CA MET A 8 -5.27 6.83 -2.95
C MET A 8 -5.88 5.50 -3.42
N LEU A 9 -6.43 5.49 -4.64
CA LEU A 9 -6.96 4.27 -5.26
C LEU A 9 -5.89 3.66 -6.16
N ILE A 10 -5.59 2.39 -5.92
CA ILE A 10 -4.68 1.57 -6.71
C ILE A 10 -5.52 0.46 -7.37
N ARG A 11 -5.33 0.26 -8.67
CA ARG A 11 -5.93 -0.83 -9.45
C ARG A 11 -4.84 -1.84 -9.77
N PRO A 12 -4.56 -2.79 -8.88
CA PRO A 12 -3.49 -3.75 -9.10
C PRO A 12 -3.86 -4.74 -10.20
N VAL A 13 -2.87 -5.19 -10.98
CA VAL A 13 -3.03 -6.30 -11.95
C VAL A 13 -3.38 -7.60 -11.24
N ASP A 14 -2.80 -7.82 -10.06
CA ASP A 14 -3.06 -8.97 -9.20
C ASP A 14 -3.53 -8.48 -7.84
N TYR A 15 -4.86 -8.49 -7.64
CA TYR A 15 -5.49 -8.02 -6.43
C TYR A 15 -5.15 -8.88 -5.20
N PRO A 16 -5.29 -10.22 -5.21
CA PRO A 16 -4.91 -11.05 -4.06
C PRO A 16 -3.46 -10.85 -3.63
N LYS A 17 -2.52 -10.78 -4.59
CA LYS A 17 -1.10 -10.54 -4.29
C LYS A 17 -0.87 -9.17 -3.68
N SER A 18 -1.59 -8.16 -4.14
CA SER A 18 -1.47 -6.80 -3.61
C SER A 18 -2.06 -6.69 -2.20
N VAL A 19 -3.17 -7.38 -1.93
CA VAL A 19 -3.73 -7.47 -0.57
C VAL A 19 -2.75 -8.15 0.37
N GLU A 20 -2.18 -9.29 0.00
CA GLU A 20 -1.15 -9.98 0.79
C GLU A 20 0.06 -9.07 1.06
N PHE A 21 0.53 -8.35 0.03
CA PHE A 21 1.64 -7.42 0.19
C PHE A 21 1.34 -6.30 1.20
N TYR A 22 0.24 -5.56 1.05
CA TYR A 22 -0.07 -4.42 1.92
C TYR A 22 -0.54 -4.84 3.32
N ARG A 23 -1.31 -5.92 3.45
CA ARG A 23 -1.82 -6.42 4.73
C ARG A 23 -0.74 -7.14 5.53
N ASP A 24 -0.04 -8.09 4.91
CA ASP A 24 0.78 -9.05 5.65
C ASP A 24 2.25 -8.62 5.66
N ARG A 25 2.77 -8.13 4.52
CA ARG A 25 4.18 -7.76 4.43
C ARG A 25 4.45 -6.35 4.93
N ILE A 26 3.75 -5.36 4.37
CA ILE A 26 3.81 -3.98 4.88
C ILE A 26 3.16 -3.87 6.27
N GLY A 27 2.14 -4.68 6.55
CA GLY A 27 1.50 -4.70 7.87
C GLY A 27 0.48 -3.60 8.08
N LEU A 28 -0.16 -3.08 7.03
CA LEU A 28 -1.17 -2.04 7.17
C LEU A 28 -2.47 -2.61 7.74
N ALA A 29 -3.05 -1.87 8.68
CA ALA A 29 -4.34 -2.21 9.26
C ALA A 29 -5.47 -1.99 8.23
N ILE A 30 -6.41 -2.92 8.18
CA ILE A 30 -7.61 -2.81 7.35
C ILE A 30 -8.57 -1.80 7.99
N ALA A 31 -8.92 -0.77 7.23
CA ALA A 31 -9.98 0.18 7.58
C ALA A 31 -11.36 -0.35 7.17
N ARG A 32 -11.45 -1.01 6.02
CA ARG A 32 -12.70 -1.57 5.49
C ARG A 32 -12.44 -2.64 4.43
N GLU A 33 -13.29 -3.65 4.40
CA GLU A 33 -13.43 -4.58 3.28
C GLU A 33 -14.84 -4.45 2.68
N TYR A 34 -14.93 -4.63 1.37
CA TYR A 34 -16.20 -4.66 0.65
C TYR A 34 -16.04 -5.47 -0.64
N GLY A 35 -17.16 -5.86 -1.27
CA GLY A 35 -17.13 -6.81 -2.38
C GLY A 35 -16.29 -6.41 -3.61
N ALA A 36 -15.86 -5.15 -3.70
CA ALA A 36 -15.05 -4.66 -4.81
C ALA A 36 -13.67 -4.09 -4.37
N GLY A 37 -13.25 -4.28 -3.11
CA GLY A 37 -11.91 -3.86 -2.70
C GLY A 37 -11.61 -3.89 -1.20
N THR A 38 -10.37 -3.55 -0.88
CA THR A 38 -9.84 -3.45 0.49
C THR A 38 -9.25 -2.08 0.72
N VAL A 39 -9.58 -1.45 1.86
CA VAL A 39 -9.08 -0.14 2.27
C VAL A 39 -8.21 -0.30 3.50
N PHE A 40 -7.02 0.30 3.47
CA PHE A 40 -6.02 0.28 4.53
C PHE A 40 -5.83 1.67 5.15
N TYR A 41 -5.52 1.70 6.44
CA TYR A 41 -4.97 2.88 7.09
C TYR A 41 -3.49 3.05 6.72
N ALA A 42 -3.11 4.25 6.26
CA ALA A 42 -1.74 4.62 5.91
C ALA A 42 -1.41 6.00 6.53
N GLY A 43 -1.28 6.00 7.86
CA GLY A 43 -1.07 7.22 8.64
C GLY A 43 -2.26 8.17 8.58
N GLN A 44 -2.07 9.36 8.01
CA GLN A 44 -3.13 10.37 7.83
C GLN A 44 -3.97 10.15 6.56
N SER A 45 -3.68 9.10 5.78
CA SER A 45 -4.35 8.80 4.51
C SER A 45 -4.90 7.39 4.47
N LEU A 46 -5.70 7.10 3.45
CA LEU A 46 -6.17 5.76 3.12
C LEU A 46 -5.56 5.29 1.80
N ILE A 47 -5.25 3.99 1.73
CA ILE A 47 -4.90 3.30 0.49
C ILE A 47 -6.01 2.30 0.19
N GLU A 48 -6.56 2.35 -1.02
CA GLU A 48 -7.59 1.44 -1.48
C GLU A 48 -7.07 0.60 -2.62
N LEU A 49 -7.22 -0.71 -2.51
CA LEU A 49 -6.99 -1.66 -3.59
C LEU A 49 -8.33 -2.05 -4.19
N ALA A 50 -8.53 -1.71 -5.47
CA ALA A 50 -9.68 -2.19 -6.22
C ALA A 50 -9.54 -3.68 -6.53
N GLY A 51 -10.61 -4.44 -6.30
CA GLY A 51 -10.74 -5.85 -6.67
C GLY A 51 -10.94 -6.09 -8.18
N HIS A 52 -11.06 -5.02 -8.96
CA HIS A 52 -11.20 -5.07 -10.41
C HIS A 52 -10.08 -4.28 -11.08
N HIS A 53 -9.51 -4.84 -12.15
CA HIS A 53 -8.59 -4.15 -13.04
C HIS A 53 -9.19 -4.12 -14.45
N SER A 54 -8.97 -3.04 -15.20
CA SER A 54 -9.25 -3.07 -16.65
C SER A 54 -8.02 -3.65 -17.38
N PRO A 55 -8.18 -4.55 -18.36
CA PRO A 55 -7.07 -5.04 -19.17
C PRO A 55 -6.32 -3.93 -19.94
N SER A 56 -6.97 -2.79 -20.15
CA SER A 56 -6.41 -1.63 -20.84
C SER A 56 -5.57 -0.72 -19.95
N GLU A 57 -5.59 -0.92 -18.63
CA GLU A 57 -4.85 -0.06 -17.69
C GLU A 57 -3.41 -0.57 -17.54
N PRO A 58 -2.39 0.30 -17.69
CA PRO A 58 -1.01 -0.07 -17.44
C PRO A 58 -0.84 -0.57 -16.00
N GLY A 59 -0.25 -1.75 -15.83
CA GLY A 59 0.04 -2.31 -14.50
C GLY A 59 1.16 -1.60 -13.73
N VAL A 60 1.67 -0.49 -14.25
CA VAL A 60 2.79 0.27 -13.69
C VAL A 60 2.26 1.60 -13.18
N PHE A 61 2.45 1.85 -11.88
CA PHE A 61 2.22 3.16 -11.29
C PHE A 61 3.39 4.08 -11.65
N PRO A 62 3.20 5.16 -12.43
CA PRO A 62 4.29 6.03 -12.88
C PRO A 62 4.81 7.00 -11.80
N GLY A 63 4.45 6.78 -10.54
CA GLY A 63 4.81 7.65 -9.41
C GLY A 63 5.44 6.88 -8.25
N ALA A 64 5.64 7.58 -7.14
CA ALA A 64 6.08 7.01 -5.88
C ALA A 64 5.09 7.36 -4.77
N LEU A 65 4.80 6.39 -3.90
CA LEU A 65 4.08 6.61 -2.66
C LEU A 65 5.07 6.64 -1.50
N TRP A 66 5.11 7.75 -0.78
CA TRP A 66 5.98 7.93 0.38
C TRP A 66 5.18 7.79 1.66
N LEU A 67 5.62 6.88 2.53
CA LEU A 67 5.04 6.68 3.86
C LEU A 67 6.10 7.02 4.91
N GLN A 68 5.78 7.97 5.78
CA GLN A 68 6.70 8.38 6.84
C GLN A 68 6.63 7.40 8.01
N VAL A 69 7.81 6.95 8.45
CA VAL A 69 8.00 6.15 9.65
C VAL A 69 8.90 6.88 10.63
N ARG A 70 8.84 6.51 11.91
CA ARG A 70 9.65 7.13 12.95
C ARG A 70 11.13 6.77 12.84
N ASP A 71 11.42 5.53 12.47
CA ASP A 71 12.76 4.98 12.34
C ASP A 71 12.84 4.13 11.08
N VAL A 72 13.59 4.60 10.09
CA VAL A 72 13.73 3.95 8.79
C VAL A 72 14.57 2.67 8.86
N TYR A 73 15.52 2.58 9.80
CA TYR A 73 16.37 1.40 9.96
C TYR A 73 15.60 0.26 10.62
N ALA A 74 14.86 0.57 11.69
CA ALA A 74 13.99 -0.40 12.34
C ALA A 74 12.90 -0.90 11.38
N THR A 75 12.30 0.02 10.61
CA THR A 75 11.29 -0.34 9.60
C THR A 75 11.89 -1.21 8.50
N GLN A 76 13.11 -0.91 8.01
CA GLN A 76 13.74 -1.76 7.00
C GLN A 76 13.94 -3.19 7.52
N ALA A 77 14.50 -3.35 8.72
CA ALA A 77 14.73 -4.67 9.31
C ALA A 77 13.42 -5.45 9.49
N GLU A 78 12.34 -4.79 9.91
CA GLU A 78 11.01 -5.38 10.02
C GLU A 78 10.48 -5.85 8.65
N LEU A 79 10.56 -5.01 7.63
CA LEU A 79 10.13 -5.35 6.27
C LEU A 79 10.95 -6.51 5.68
N GLU A 80 12.26 -6.51 5.88
CA GLU A 80 13.14 -7.62 5.47
C GLU A 80 12.77 -8.93 6.19
N SER A 81 12.46 -8.88 7.49
CA SER A 81 12.00 -10.06 8.25
C SER A 81 10.70 -10.67 7.71
N ARG A 82 9.89 -9.86 7.02
CA ARG A 82 8.64 -10.26 6.35
C ARG A 82 8.83 -10.55 4.85
N GLY A 83 10.08 -10.61 4.37
CA GLY A 83 10.41 -10.94 2.99
C GLY A 83 10.08 -9.84 1.98
N VAL A 84 10.04 -8.57 2.40
CA VAL A 84 9.93 -7.44 1.48
C VAL A 84 11.30 -7.14 0.87
N ALA A 85 11.36 -7.08 -0.46
CA ALA A 85 12.56 -6.70 -1.17
C ALA A 85 12.84 -5.19 -1.00
N ILE A 86 14.03 -4.85 -0.50
CA ILE A 86 14.46 -3.46 -0.34
C ILE A 86 15.20 -3.01 -1.61
N ALA A 87 14.59 -2.14 -2.39
CA ALA A 87 15.18 -1.61 -3.62
C ALA A 87 16.32 -0.61 -3.34
N ARG A 88 16.27 0.09 -2.20
CA ARG A 88 17.30 1.02 -1.75
C ARG A 88 17.38 0.99 -0.24
N ALA A 89 18.55 0.64 0.29
CA ALA A 89 18.79 0.59 1.73
C ALA A 89 18.66 1.98 2.38
N ALA A 90 18.26 1.98 3.65
CA ALA A 90 18.20 3.15 4.50
C ALA A 90 19.59 3.77 4.66
N THR A 91 19.66 5.07 4.43
CA THR A 91 20.88 5.88 4.59
C THR A 91 20.57 7.10 5.46
N GLN A 92 21.59 7.62 6.15
CA GLN A 92 21.50 8.92 6.81
C GLN A 92 21.57 10.06 5.80
#